data_AF-A0A377W2Z1-F1
#
_entry.id   AF-A0A377W2Z1-F1
#
_cell.length_a   1.000
_cell.length_b   1.000
_cell.length_c   1.000
_cell.angle_alpha   90.00
_cell.angle_beta   90.00
_cell.angle_gamma   90.00
#
_symmetry.space_group_name_H-M   'P 1'
#
loop_
_entity.id
_entity.type
_entity.pdbx_description
1 polymer ?
#
loop_
_entity_poly.entity_id
_entity_poly.type
_entity_poly.pdbx_seq_one_letter_code
_entity_poly.pdbx_strand_id
1 'polypeptide(L)' 'MIKLNLSKKVRRALYLGKIVSYAQGFSQLRAASDEYNWDLNYGEIAKIFRAGCIIRAQFLQKITDAYAQNAGHC' A
#
# COMPACT_ATOMS: atom_id res chain seq x y z
N MET A 1 -26.55 -22.41 -1.18
CA MET A 1 -25.50 -22.21 -0.15
C MET A 1 -24.06 -22.07 -0.70
N ILE A 2 -23.71 -22.62 -1.88
CA ILE A 2 -22.33 -22.61 -2.42
C ILE A 2 -21.89 -21.24 -3.00
N LYS A 3 -22.76 -20.48 -3.68
CA LYS A 3 -22.43 -19.17 -4.31
C LYS A 3 -21.91 -18.09 -3.35
N LEU A 4 -22.40 -18.05 -2.11
CA LEU A 4 -22.03 -17.02 -1.13
C LEU A 4 -20.59 -17.13 -0.63
N ASN A 5 -19.98 -18.32 -0.70
CA ASN A 5 -18.62 -18.54 -0.24
C ASN A 5 -17.57 -18.15 -1.28
N LEU A 6 -17.88 -18.30 -2.58
CA LEU A 6 -16.97 -17.94 -3.65
C LEU A 6 -16.76 -16.41 -3.71
N SER A 7 -17.83 -15.62 -3.67
CA SER A 7 -17.73 -14.15 -3.69
C SER A 7 -16.92 -13.60 -2.51
N LYS A 8 -17.09 -14.16 -1.31
CA LYS A 8 -16.29 -13.81 -0.14
C LYS A 8 -14.81 -14.16 -0.30
N LYS A 9 -14.49 -15.32 -0.89
CA LYS A 9 -13.11 -15.74 -1.18
C LYS A 9 -12.45 -14.83 -2.22
N VAL A 10 -13.14 -14.53 -3.32
CA VAL A 10 -12.62 -13.62 -4.36
C VAL A 10 -12.40 -12.21 -3.78
N ARG A 11 -13.33 -11.69 -2.98
CA ARG A 11 -13.15 -10.38 -2.31
C ARG A 11 -11.90 -10.35 -1.43
N ARG A 12 -11.65 -11.40 -0.64
CA ARG A 12 -10.47 -11.51 0.23
C ARG A 12 -9.19 -11.65 -0.59
N ALA A 13 -9.20 -12.48 -1.63
CA ALA A 13 -8.06 -12.68 -2.52
C ALA A 13 -7.67 -11.37 -3.22
N LEU A 14 -8.65 -10.63 -3.76
CA LEU A 14 -8.41 -9.32 -4.37
C LEU A 14 -7.84 -8.31 -3.36
N TYR A 15 -8.39 -8.27 -2.15
CA TYR A 15 -7.89 -7.36 -1.11
C TYR A 15 -6.45 -7.70 -0.70
N LEU A 16 -6.12 -8.98 -0.57
CA LEU A 16 -4.76 -9.44 -0.28
C LEU A 16 -3.82 -9.13 -1.45
N GLY A 17 -4.23 -9.42 -2.69
CA GLY A 17 -3.46 -9.10 -3.89
C GLY A 17 -3.13 -7.61 -3.95
N LYS A 18 -4.10 -6.74 -3.63
CA LYS A 18 -3.86 -5.31 -3.50
C LYS A 18 -2.79 -5.01 -2.45
N ILE A 19 -2.90 -5.56 -1.24
CA ILE A 19 -1.90 -5.36 -0.18
C ILE A 19 -0.49 -5.75 -0.66
N VAL A 20 -0.37 -6.93 -1.28
CA VAL A 20 0.92 -7.44 -1.78
C VAL A 20 1.49 -6.52 -2.87
N SER A 21 0.69 -6.09 -3.83
CA SER A 21 1.14 -5.16 -4.88
C SER A 21 1.63 -3.83 -4.30
N TYR A 22 0.96 -3.28 -3.28
CA TYR A 22 1.43 -2.07 -2.61
C TYR A 22 2.73 -2.31 -1.82
N ALA A 23 2.83 -3.42 -1.08
CA ALA A 23 4.05 -3.75 -0.35
C ALA A 23 5.26 -3.87 -1.28
N GLN A 24 5.09 -4.54 -2.43
CA GLN A 24 6.12 -4.67 -3.46
C GLN A 24 6.50 -3.30 -4.05
N GLY A 25 5.52 -2.48 -4.41
CA GLY A 25 5.79 -1.14 -4.96
C GLY A 25 6.54 -0.23 -3.99
N PHE A 26 6.16 -0.24 -2.70
CA PHE A 26 6.88 0.53 -1.67
C PHE A 26 8.28 -0.02 -1.39
N SER A 27 8.48 -1.34 -1.43
CA SER A 27 9.82 -1.93 -1.35
C SER A 27 10.71 -1.51 -2.52
N GLN A 28 10.14 -1.40 -3.73
CA GLN A 28 10.88 -0.93 -4.90
C GLN A 28 11.21 0.56 -4.81
N LEU A 29 10.29 1.39 -4.29
CA LEU A 29 10.58 2.80 -4.01
C LEU A 29 11.73 2.97 -3.02
N ARG A 30 11.82 2.07 -2.03
CA ARG A 30 12.94 2.06 -1.08
C ARG A 30 14.26 1.73 -1.75
N ALA A 31 14.31 0.63 -2.50
CA ALA A 31 15.52 0.26 -3.24
C ALA A 31 15.98 1.41 -4.17
N ALA A 32 15.05 2.08 -4.84
CA ALA A 32 15.35 3.25 -5.66
C ALA A 32 15.83 4.44 -4.82
N SER A 33 15.22 4.71 -3.66
CA SER A 33 15.67 5.77 -2.76
C SER A 33 17.12 5.57 -2.32
N ASP A 34 17.51 4.33 -2.03
CA ASP A 34 18.87 3.97 -1.63
C ASP A 34 19.85 4.07 -2.82
N GLU A 35 19.44 3.59 -4.00
CA GLU A 35 20.25 3.64 -5.23
C GLU A 35 20.53 5.08 -5.69
N TYR A 36 19.51 5.93 -5.67
CA TYR A 36 19.59 7.30 -6.18
C TYR A 36 19.80 8.36 -5.09
N ASN A 37 19.94 7.97 -3.83
CA ASN A 37 20.12 8.87 -2.67
C ASN A 37 19.03 9.96 -2.57
N TRP A 38 17.76 9.58 -2.75
CA TRP A 38 16.64 10.52 -2.78
C TRP A 38 16.01 10.82 -1.40
N ASP A 39 16.37 10.07 -0.36
CA ASP A 39 15.82 10.20 1.00
C ASP A 39 14.28 10.31 1.00
N LEU A 40 13.61 9.37 0.32
CA LEU A 40 12.17 9.44 0.08
C LEU A 40 11.36 9.29 1.37
N ASN A 41 10.43 10.22 1.59
CA ASN A 41 9.44 10.11 2.67
C ASN A 41 8.22 9.28 2.22
N TYR A 42 8.25 7.97 2.51
CA TYR A 42 7.17 7.05 2.14
C TYR A 42 5.81 7.41 2.76
N GLY A 43 5.81 8.01 3.95
CA GLY A 43 4.59 8.47 4.62
C GLY A 43 3.88 9.57 3.84
N GLU A 44 4.62 10.58 3.37
CA GLU A 44 4.09 11.65 2.52
C GLU A 44 3.66 11.14 1.15
N ILE A 45 4.44 10.25 0.51
CA ILE A 45 4.06 9.61 -0.76
C ILE A 45 2.71 8.88 -0.61
N ALA A 46 2.56 8.09 0.47
CA ALA A 46 1.30 7.41 0.76
C ALA A 46 0.14 8.39 0.97
N LYS A 47 0.38 9.53 1.65
CA LYS A 47 -0.64 10.56 1.89
C LYS A 47 -1.12 11.19 0.58
N ILE A 48 -0.21 11.52 -0.34
CA ILE A 48 -0.53 12.12 -1.65
C ILE A 48 -1.40 11.17 -2.47
N PHE A 49 -1.10 9.87 -2.47
CA PHE A 49 -1.89 8.88 -3.20
C PHE A 49 -3.34 8.73 -2.70
N ARG A 50 -3.71 9.27 -1.53
CA ARG A 50 -5.09 9.18 -1.02
C ARG A 50 -6.09 10.00 -1.84
N ALA A 51 -5.64 11.02 -2.58
CA ALA A 51 -6.51 11.91 -3.34
C ALA A 51 -5.95 12.23 -4.74
N GLY A 52 -6.81 12.63 -5.67
CA GLY A 52 -6.44 13.07 -7.02
C GLY A 52 -6.05 11.94 -7.99
N CYS A 53 -5.16 11.03 -7.58
CA CYS A 53 -4.64 9.98 -8.45
C CYS A 53 -5.65 8.85 -8.74
N ILE A 54 -5.38 8.06 -9.78
CA ILE A 54 -6.21 6.93 -10.22
C ILE A 54 -6.33 5.85 -9.13
N ILE A 55 -5.27 5.64 -8.36
CA ILE A 55 -5.20 4.58 -7.35
C ILE A 55 -5.82 4.96 -5.99
N ARG A 56 -6.42 6.15 -5.89
CA ARG A 56 -7.01 6.68 -4.65
C ARG A 56 -7.96 5.69 -4.00
N ALA A 57 -7.79 5.47 -2.70
CA ALA A 57 -8.66 4.58 -1.92
C ALA A 57 -8.50 4.85 -0.42
N GLN A 58 -9.57 4.62 0.35
CA GLN A 58 -9.51 4.58 1.83
C GLN A 58 -8.47 3.58 2.36
N PHE A 59 -8.14 2.56 1.56
CA PHE A 59 -7.07 1.61 1.85
C PHE A 59 -5.71 2.27 2.08
N LEU A 60 -5.40 3.35 1.35
CA LEU A 60 -4.13 4.05 1.47
C LEU A 60 -3.97 4.74 2.84
N GLN A 61 -5.06 5.08 3.51
CA GLN A 61 -5.00 5.58 4.89
C GLN A 61 -4.33 4.55 5.81
N LYS A 62 -4.65 3.26 5.66
CA LYS A 62 -4.03 2.20 6.47
C LYS A 62 -2.53 2.08 6.23
N ILE A 63 -2.08 2.31 4.98
CA ILE A 63 -0.64 2.31 4.64
C ILE A 63 0.03 3.53 5.26
N THR A 64 -0.57 4.71 5.13
CA THR A 64 -0.08 5.94 5.77
C THR A 64 0.05 5.77 7.29
N ASP A 65 -0.96 5.22 7.95
CA ASP A 65 -0.97 5.01 9.40
C ASP A 65 0.14 4.04 9.83
N ALA A 66 0.37 2.96 9.05
CA ALA A 66 1.43 2.00 9.31
C ALA A 66 2.82 2.63 9.23
N TYR A 67 3.06 3.50 8.23
CA TYR A 67 4.32 4.25 8.11
C TYR A 67 4.48 5.32 9.18
N ALA A 68 3.39 5.98 9.60
CA ALA A 68 3.42 6.96 10.68
C ALA A 68 3.74 6.32 12.05
N GLN A 69 3.24 5.10 12.29
CA GLN A 69 3.47 4.36 13.53
C GLN A 69 4.86 3.71 13.61
N ASN A 70 5.47 3.37 12.48
CA ASN A 70 6.76 2.67 12.42
C ASN A 70 7.88 3.54 11.80
N ALA A 71 7.86 4.85 12.04
CA ALA A 71 8.81 5.82 11.46
C ALA A 71 10.31 5.61 11.81
N GLY A 72 10.69 4.47 12.41
CA GLY A 72 12.08 4.04 12.64
C GLY A 72 12.36 2.55 12.38
N HIS A 73 11.36 1.74 11.97
CA HIS A 73 11.56 0.33 11.66
C HIS A 73 10.62 -0.12 10.55
N CYS A 74 11.04 0.13 9.32
CA CYS A 74 10.80 -0.75 8.19
C CYS A 74 11.77 -0.34 7.11
#